data_AF-A0A7Z0QKB0-F1
#
_entry.id   AF-A0A7Z0QKB0-F1
#
_cell.length_a   1.000
_cell.length_b   1.000
_cell.length_c   1.000
_cell.angle_alpha   90.00
_cell.angle_beta   90.00
_cell.angle_gamma   90.00
#
_symmetry.space_group_name_H-M   'P 1'
#
loop_
_entity.id
_entity.type
_entity.pdbx_description
1 polymer ?
#
loop_
_entity_poly.entity_id
_entity_poly.type
_entity_poly.pdbx_seq_one_letter_code
_entity_poly.pdbx_strand_id
1 'polypeptide(L)' 'MLHAPALYAEGEAMCEKCVQYDDKIARYRRLSLGINDRQTLDGIAVLIAQATDAKAVIHPFPPKD' A
#
# COMPACT_ATOMS: atom_id res chain seq x y z
N MET A 1 9.81 -27.34 -10.43
CA MET A 1 9.83 -26.14 -9.57
C MET A 1 9.80 -24.93 -10.49
N LEU A 2 8.61 -24.46 -10.85
CA LEU A 2 8.44 -23.27 -11.69
C LEU A 2 8.59 -22.05 -10.79
N HIS A 3 9.71 -21.35 -10.93
CA HIS A 3 9.83 -19.98 -10.45
C HIS A 3 8.95 -19.13 -11.37
N ALA A 4 7.83 -18.63 -10.84
CA ALA A 4 7.04 -17.62 -11.52
C ALA A 4 7.90 -16.35 -11.65
N PRO A 5 8.13 -15.81 -12.86
CA PRO A 5 8.75 -14.51 -12.98
C PRO A 5 7.74 -13.50 -12.46
N ALA A 6 8.12 -12.81 -11.39
CA ALA A 6 7.39 -11.65 -10.90
C ALA A 6 7.26 -10.67 -12.05
N LEU A 7 6.05 -10.56 -12.59
CA LEU A 7 5.61 -9.53 -13.51
C LEU A 7 5.67 -8.19 -12.75
N TYR A 8 6.87 -7.64 -12.61
CA TYR A 8 7.02 -6.22 -12.34
C TYR A 8 6.76 -5.53 -13.66
N ALA A 9 5.58 -4.95 -13.79
CA ALA A 9 5.23 -4.06 -14.89
C ALA A 9 6.22 -2.89 -14.92
N GLU A 10 7.22 -2.97 -15.80
CA GLU A 10 8.26 -1.95 -16.01
C GLU A 10 7.73 -0.70 -16.75
N GLY A 11 6.42 -0.40 -16.62
CA GLY A 11 5.72 0.73 -17.25
C GLY A 11 4.91 1.62 -16.29
N GLU A 12 4.84 1.28 -14.99
CA GLU A 12 4.27 2.14 -13.93
C GLU A 12 5.39 2.83 -13.14
N ALA A 13 6.15 3.70 -13.81
CA ALA A 13 7.26 4.42 -13.18
C ALA A 13 6.78 5.25 -11.98
N MET A 14 6.99 4.72 -10.78
CA MET A 14 7.05 5.36 -9.47
C MET A 14 6.51 6.79 -9.41
N CYS A 15 5.19 6.95 -9.44
CA CYS A 15 4.60 8.22 -9.00
C CYS A 15 5.09 8.46 -7.57
N GLU A 16 5.83 9.54 -7.34
CA GLU A 16 6.44 9.84 -6.04
C GLU A 16 5.40 9.81 -4.92
N LYS A 17 4.17 10.27 -5.20
CA LYS A 17 3.04 10.19 -4.26
C LYS A 17 2.61 8.75 -3.98
N CYS A 18 2.53 7.89 -5.00
CA CYS A 18 2.21 6.47 -4.81
C CYS A 18 3.26 5.77 -3.95
N VAL A 19 4.55 6.06 -4.17
CA VAL A 19 5.64 5.54 -3.33
C VAL A 19 5.47 5.99 -1.88
N GLN A 20 5.16 7.27 -1.66
CA GLN A 20 4.91 7.78 -0.30
C GLN A 20 3.72 7.10 0.39
N TYR A 21 2.63 6.82 -0.33
CA TYR A 21 1.50 6.08 0.23
C TYR A 21 1.84 4.62 0.50
N ASP A 22 2.57 3.96 -0.40
CA ASP A 22 3.03 2.57 -0.23
C ASP A 22 3.96 2.44 0.97
N ASP A 23 4.91 3.37 1.15
CA ASP A 23 5.80 3.43 2.31
C ASP A 23 5.01 3.65 3.61
N LYS A 24 4.02 4.54 3.57
CA LYS A 24 3.13 4.81 4.71
C LYS A 24 2.32 3.57 5.10
N ILE A 25 1.75 2.86 4.13
CA ILE A 25 1.01 1.60 4.35
C ILE A 25 1.94 0.53 4.93
N ALA A 26 3.14 0.36 4.35
CA ALA A 26 4.12 -0.61 4.82
C ALA A 26 4.56 -0.32 6.26
N ARG A 27 4.76 0.96 6.61
CA ARG A 27 5.08 1.39 7.98
C ARG A 27 3.96 1.03 8.96
N TYR A 28 2.71 1.29 8.62
CA TYR A 28 1.56 0.97 9.48
C TYR A 28 1.37 -0.53 9.68
N ARG A 29 1.57 -1.34 8.62
CA ARG A 29 1.59 -2.80 8.73
C ARG A 29 2.68 -3.27 9.68
N ARG A 30 3.93 -2.79 9.52
CA ARG A 30 5.02 -3.13 10.44
C ARG A 30 4.71 -2.73 11.89
N LEU A 31 4.13 -1.56 12.10
CA LEU A 31 3.77 -1.08 13.43
C LEU A 31 2.71 -2.00 14.09
N SER A 32 1.71 -2.47 13.34
CA SER A 32 0.68 -3.36 13.88
C SER A 32 1.21 -4.70 14.39
N LEU A 33 2.35 -5.19 13.88
CA LEU A 33 2.94 -6.47 14.31
C LEU A 33 3.41 -6.46 15.77
N GLY A 34 3.70 -5.28 16.32
CA GLY A 34 4.17 -5.12 17.70
C GLY A 34 3.10 -4.65 18.68
N ILE A 35 1.84 -4.56 18.27
CA ILE A 35 0.76 -3.94 19.06
C ILE A 35 -0.34 -4.96 19.33
N ASN A 36 -0.70 -5.12 20.60
CA ASN A 36 -1.81 -5.97 21.04
C ASN A 36 -3.05 -5.17 21.46
N ASP A 37 -2.93 -3.85 21.60
CA ASP A 37 -4.06 -2.99 21.95
C ASP A 37 -5.05 -2.92 20.78
N ARG A 38 -6.29 -3.35 21.02
CA ARG A 38 -7.31 -3.49 19.98
C ARG A 38 -7.70 -2.15 19.38
N GLN A 39 -7.85 -1.12 20.22
CA GLN A 39 -8.23 0.21 19.76
C GLN A 39 -7.16 0.80 18.84
N THR A 40 -5.89 0.60 19.17
CA THR A 40 -4.76 1.03 18.34
C THR A 40 -4.72 0.27 17.01
N LEU A 41 -4.97 -1.05 17.02
CA LEU A 41 -5.04 -1.85 15.80
C LEU A 41 -6.18 -1.39 14.88
N ASP A 42 -7.36 -1.11 15.43
CA ASP A 42 -8.50 -0.59 14.67
C ASP A 42 -8.18 0.80 14.07
N GLY A 43 -7.52 1.67 14.83
CA GLY A 43 -7.03 2.95 14.33
C GLY A 43 -6.00 2.80 13.19
N ILE A 44 -5.06 1.87 13.31
CA ILE A 44 -4.07 1.57 12.26
C ILE A 44 -4.77 1.05 10.99
N ALA A 45 -5.80 0.21 11.11
CA ALA A 45 -6.58 -0.27 9.98
C ALA A 45 -7.25 0.88 9.20
N VAL A 46 -7.84 1.85 9.92
CA VAL A 46 -8.42 3.06 9.31
C VAL A 46 -7.36 3.86 8.55
N LEU A 47 -6.18 4.05 9.13
CA LEU A 47 -5.10 4.79 8.48
C LEU A 47 -4.57 4.11 7.20
N ILE A 48 -4.54 2.77 7.18
CA ILE A 48 -4.20 1.99 5.97
C ILE A 48 -5.27 2.17 4.89
N ALA A 49 -6.55 2.09 5.25
CA ALA A 49 -7.65 2.28 4.30
C ALA A 49 -7.59 3.69 3.67
N GLN A 50 -7.45 4.73 4.49
CA GLN A 50 -7.31 6.11 4.02
C GLN A 50 -6.12 6.31 3.06
N ALA A 51 -4.97 5.69 3.35
CA ALA A 51 -3.81 5.77 2.47
C ALA A 51 -4.04 5.04 1.14
N THR A 52 -4.78 3.93 1.17
CA THR A 52 -5.15 3.16 -0.03
C THR A 52 -6.13 3.95 -0.90
N ASP A 53 -7.16 4.55 -0.29
CA ASP A 53 -8.15 5.38 -0.99
C ASP A 53 -7.48 6.61 -1.60
N ALA A 54 -6.58 7.28 -0.86
CA ALA A 54 -5.84 8.43 -1.38
C ALA A 54 -4.95 8.06 -2.58
N LYS A 55 -4.35 6.87 -2.59
CA LYS A 55 -3.61 6.34 -3.75
C LYS A 55 -4.53 6.13 -4.95
N ALA A 56 -5.73 5.57 -4.74
CA ALA A 56 -6.72 5.34 -5.80
C ALA A 56 -7.27 6.64 -6.40
N VAL A 57 -7.40 7.71 -5.62
CA VAL A 57 -7.81 9.04 -6.12
C VAL A 57 -6.77 9.65 -7.07
N ILE A 58 -5.48 9.38 -6.87
CA ILE A 58 -4.40 9.92 -7.70
C ILE A 58 -4.36 9.24 -9.08
N HIS A 59 -4.76 7.98 -9.15
CA HIS A 59 -4.89 7.21 -10.39
C HIS A 59 -6.32 6.69 -10.53
N PRO A 60 -7.28 7.53 -10.98
CA PRO A 60 -8.69 7.14 -11.11
C PRO A 60 -8.93 6.05 -12.17
N PHE A 61 -7.91 5.78 -13.00
CA PHE A 61 -7.87 4.61 -13.88
C PHE A 61 -6.61 3.82 -13.55
N PRO A 62 -6.69 2.51 -13.26
CA PRO A 62 -5.50 1.67 -13.25
C PRO A 62 -4.85 1.76 -14.65
N PRO A 63 -3.51 1.63 -14.74
CA PRO A 63 -2.87 1.51 -16.04
C PRO A 63 -3.54 0.34 -16.77
N LYS A 64 -3.93 0.59 -18.02
CA LYS A 64 -4.44 -0.47 -18.89
C LYS A 64 -3.33 -1.50 -19.08
N ASP A 65 -3.68 -2.76 -18.83
CA ASP A 65 -2.87 -3.95 -19.10
C ASP A 65 -2.28 -3.95 -20.53
#